data_AF-A0A7X5ANT8-F1
#
_entry.id   AF-A0A7X5ANT8-F1
#
_cell.length_a   1.000
_cell.length_b   1.000
_cell.length_c   1.000
_cell.angle_alpha   90.00
_cell.angle_beta   90.00
_cell.angle_gamma   90.00
#
_symmetry.space_group_name_H-M   'P 1'
#
loop_
_entity.id
_entity.type
_entity.pdbx_description
1 polymer ?
#
loop_
_entity_poly.entity_id
_entity_poly.type
_entity_poly.pdbx_seq_one_letter_code
_entity_poly.pdbx_strand_id
1 'polypeptide(L)' 'MSVHNCWVRSCVYLTAFEDGAHLKRALRNYFAWYNRERPHQGLDYATPDEMYFPQPVKQAA' A
#
# COMPACT_ATOMS: atom_id res chain seq x y z
N MET A 1 17.63 -6.81 -9.06
CA MET A 1 16.92 -5.66 -9.68
C MET A 1 15.89 -5.18 -8.68
N SER A 2 16.23 -4.18 -7.86
CA SER A 2 15.39 -3.75 -6.73
C SER A 2 14.57 -2.52 -7.13
N VAL A 3 13.34 -2.74 -7.57
CA VAL A 3 12.35 -1.68 -7.86
C VAL A 3 11.40 -1.54 -6.67
N HIS A 4 11.94 -1.43 -5.46
CA HIS A 4 11.14 -1.33 -4.24
C HIS A 4 11.50 -0.08 -3.42
N ASN A 5 11.34 1.13 -3.99
CA ASN A 5 11.11 2.34 -3.17
C ASN A 5 10.72 3.65 -3.87
N CYS A 6 10.36 3.66 -5.16
CA CYS A 6 10.13 4.94 -5.87
C CYS A 6 8.81 5.67 -5.54
N TRP A 7 7.79 5.00 -4.99
CA TRP A 7 6.45 5.60 -4.93
C TRP A 7 6.17 6.51 -3.72
N VAL A 8 6.58 6.15 -2.49
CA VAL A 8 6.36 7.06 -1.32
C VAL A 8 7.18 8.33 -1.46
N ARG A 9 8.46 8.17 -1.81
CA ARG A 9 9.44 9.27 -1.78
C ARG A 9 9.11 10.33 -2.83
N SER A 10 8.78 9.90 -4.05
CA SER A 10 8.51 10.85 -5.14
C SER A 10 7.09 11.42 -5.07
N CYS A 11 6.04 10.64 -4.85
CA CYS A 11 4.68 11.18 -5.00
C CYS A 11 4.22 12.03 -3.80
N VAL A 12 4.62 11.70 -2.56
CA VAL A 12 4.15 12.49 -1.40
C VAL A 12 4.92 13.81 -1.26
N TYR A 13 6.17 13.89 -1.72
CA TYR A 13 7.01 15.08 -1.59
C TYR A 13 7.21 15.87 -2.89
N LEU A 14 7.00 15.29 -4.07
CA LEU A 14 7.16 15.98 -5.37
C LEU A 14 5.82 16.34 -6.04
N THR A 15 4.69 15.88 -5.52
CA THR A 15 3.38 16.27 -6.04
C THR A 15 2.90 17.54 -5.34
N ALA A 16 2.73 18.62 -6.12
CA ALA A 16 2.03 19.80 -5.65
C ALA A 16 0.54 19.47 -5.53
N PHE A 17 0.10 19.08 -4.34
CA PHE A 17 -1.33 18.90 -4.07
C PHE A 17 -2.02 20.27 -4.09
N GLU A 18 -3.12 20.35 -4.82
CA GLU A 18 -3.92 21.57 -4.95
C GLU A 18 -4.52 22.01 -3.61
N ASP A 19 -4.91 21.04 -2.77
CA ASP A 19 -5.41 21.27 -1.42
C ASP A 19 -5.26 20.01 -0.52
N GLY A 20 -5.63 20.14 0.75
CA GLY A 20 -5.57 19.04 1.71
C GLY A 20 -6.54 17.89 1.43
N ALA A 21 -7.65 18.12 0.72
CA ALA A 21 -8.58 17.06 0.34
C ALA A 21 -8.01 16.19 -0.79
N HIS A 22 -7.34 16.81 -1.76
CA HIS A 22 -6.58 16.14 -2.80
C HIS A 22 -5.47 15.26 -2.19
N LEU A 23 -4.67 15.81 -1.28
CA LEU A 23 -3.64 15.04 -0.55
C LEU A 23 -4.26 13.82 0.16
N LYS A 24 -5.36 14.01 0.91
CA LYS A 24 -6.02 12.91 1.62
C LYS A 24 -6.50 11.81 0.65
N ARG A 25 -7.04 12.16 -0.51
CA ARG A 25 -7.46 11.18 -1.53
C ARG A 25 -6.26 10.41 -2.08
N ALA A 26 -5.18 11.11 -2.42
CA ALA A 26 -3.96 10.50 -2.92
C ALA A 26 -3.35 9.53 -1.90
N LEU A 27 -3.26 9.93 -0.63
CA LEU A 27 -2.76 9.08 0.46
C LEU A 27 -3.64 7.84 0.67
N ARG A 28 -4.97 7.97 0.65
CA ARG A 28 -5.86 6.81 0.75
C ARG A 28 -5.61 5.79 -0.35
N ASN A 29 -5.51 6.25 -1.59
CA ASN A 29 -5.24 5.38 -2.73
C ASN A 29 -3.86 4.71 -2.59
N TYR A 30 -2.86 5.49 -2.16
CA TYR A 30 -1.52 4.98 -1.91
C TYR A 30 -1.49 3.86 -0.85
N PHE A 31 -2.12 4.07 0.31
CA PHE A 31 -2.15 3.07 1.37
C PHE A 31 -2.94 1.82 0.98
N ALA A 32 -4.03 1.98 0.23
CA ALA A 32 -4.79 0.83 -0.27
C ALA A 32 -3.92 -0.08 -1.16
N TRP A 33 -3.20 0.51 -2.12
CA TRP A 33 -2.28 -0.23 -2.98
C TRP A 33 -1.09 -0.83 -2.20
N TYR A 34 -0.47 -0.07 -1.29
CA TYR A 34 0.66 -0.53 -0.48
C TYR A 34 0.31 -1.74 0.39
N ASN A 35 -0.89 -1.73 0.97
CA ASN A 35 -1.35 -2.79 1.86
C ASN A 35 -1.84 -4.04 1.13
N ARG A 36 -2.35 -3.92 -0.11
CA ARG A 36 -3.06 -5.02 -0.79
C ARG A 36 -2.37 -5.57 -2.03
N GLU A 37 -1.57 -4.76 -2.70
CA GLU A 37 -1.06 -5.11 -4.03
C GLU A 37 0.46 -5.12 -4.08
N ARG A 38 1.12 -4.39 -3.18
CA ARG A 38 2.58 -4.34 -3.16
C ARG A 38 3.13 -5.55 -2.38
N PRO A 39 3.89 -6.46 -3.02
CA PRO A 39 4.64 -7.47 -2.30
C PRO A 39 5.81 -6.83 -1.56
N HIS A 40 6.10 -7.29 -0.33
CA HIS A 40 7.20 -6.75 0.45
C HIS A 40 8.24 -7.84 0.73
N GLN A 41 9.49 -7.59 0.35
CA GLN A 41 10.58 -8.56 0.56
C GLN A 41 10.78 -8.92 2.04
N GLY A 42 10.49 -8.01 2.98
CA GLY A 42 10.54 -8.27 4.41
C GLY A 42 9.36 -9.08 4.96
N LEU A 43 8.35 -9.34 4.12
CA LEU A 43 7.18 -10.19 4.41
C LEU A 43 7.19 -11.41 3.47
N ASP A 44 8.36 -11.88 3.03
CA ASP A 44 8.49 -12.98 2.07
C ASP A 44 7.67 -12.77 0.78
N TYR A 45 7.62 -11.53 0.30
CA TYR A 45 6.82 -11.09 -0.85
C TYR A 45 5.30 -11.18 -0.65
N ALA A 46 4.81 -11.43 0.56
CA ALA A 46 3.41 -11.21 0.91
C ALA A 46 3.10 -9.71 1.06
N THR A 47 1.81 -9.39 1.03
CA THR A 47 1.27 -8.07 1.32
C THR A 47 0.92 -7.92 2.80
N PRO A 48 0.85 -6.69 3.34
CA PRO A 48 0.49 -6.47 4.74
C PRO A 48 -0.94 -6.94 5.05
N ASP A 49 -1.89 -6.82 4.12
CA ASP A 49 -3.25 -7.36 4.30
C ASP A 49 -3.21 -8.89 4.49
N GLU A 50 -2.40 -9.59 3.69
CA GLU A 50 -2.26 -11.05 3.82
C GLU A 50 -1.61 -11.48 5.14
N MET A 51 -0.63 -10.71 5.62
CA MET A 51 0.18 -11.10 6.78
C MET A 51 -0.46 -10.70 8.12
N TYR A 52 -1.13 -9.54 8.18
CA TYR A 52 -1.68 -8.99 9.43
C TYR A 52 -3.21 -9.04 9.51
N PHE A 53 -3.91 -9.14 8.38
CA PHE A 53 -5.37 -9.18 8.33
C PHE A 53 -5.88 -10.44 7.60
N PRO A 54 -5.45 -11.65 8.02
CA PRO A 54 -5.93 -12.88 7.40
C PRO A 54 -7.45 -12.92 7.50
N GLN A 55 -8.11 -13.11 6.36
CA GLN A 55 -9.56 -13.28 6.33
C GLN A 55 -9.93 -14.47 7.22
N PRO A 56 -10.99 -14.37 8.03
CA PRO A 56 -11.50 -15.55 8.72
C PRO A 56 -11.80 -16.60 7.65
N VAL A 57 -11.12 -17.74 7.74
CA VAL A 57 -11.40 -18.91 6.92
C VAL A 57 -12.90 -19.18 7.02
N LYS A 58 -13.63 -19.01 5.92
CA LYS A 58 -14.99 -19.55 5.82
C LYS A 58 -14.84 -21.07 5.88
N GLN A 59 -15.00 -21.64 7.07
CA GLN A 59 -15.14 -23.08 7.22
C GLN A 59 -16.38 -23.50 6.44
N ALA A 60 -16.16 -24.20 5.33
CA ALA A 60 -17.23 -24.94 4.67
C ALA A 60 -17.58 -26.12 5.58
N ALA A 61 -18.82 -26.15 6.05
CA ALA A 61 -19.42 -27.25 6.79
C ALA A 61 -19.89 -28.36 5.85
#